data_AF-A0A914C7I1-F1
#
_entry.id   AF-A0A914C7I1-F1
#
_cell.length_a   1.000
_cell.length_b   1.000
_cell.length_c   1.000
_cell.angle_alpha   90.00
_cell.angle_beta   90.00
_cell.angle_gamma   90.00
#
_symmetry.space_group_name_H-M   'P 1'
#
loop_
_entity.id
_entity.type
_entity.pdbx_description
1 polymer ?
#
loop_
_entity_poly.entity_id
_entity_poly.type
_entity_poly.pdbx_seq_one_letter_code
_entity_poly.pdbx_strand_id
1 'polypeptide(L)'
;MRGIMCYLYNTTRFISLNLAHLDESHYFANLCNHENDLVEPAELFDRVNRIFLRDWTGLIITRDPIDRFLSAFIDICINDGYPCNECYTNITCFIITHYEEMRIKAKVPIFNIEEGHFTPQNWRCNPKNLTNAVVIPYSHKDVGQLQL
;
A
#
# COMPACT_ATOMS: atom_id res chain seq x y z
N MET A 1 1.26 4.36 -3.77
CA MET A 1 0.53 3.83 -4.96
C MET A 1 -0.20 4.90 -5.78
N ARG A 2 -0.70 6.01 -5.20
CA ARG A 2 -1.39 7.08 -5.96
C ARG A 2 -0.56 7.67 -7.10
N GLY A 3 0.74 7.93 -6.90
CA GLY A 3 1.62 8.48 -7.95
C GLY A 3 1.75 7.60 -9.19
N ILE A 4 1.93 6.28 -9.02
CA ILE A 4 1.99 5.31 -10.14
C ILE A 4 0.66 5.25 -10.89
N MET A 5 -0.47 5.19 -10.19
CA MET A 5 -1.78 5.16 -10.85
C MET A 5 -2.06 6.46 -11.62
N CYS A 6 -1.62 7.60 -11.09
CA CYS A 6 -1.69 8.89 -11.76
C CYS A 6 -0.82 8.91 -13.04
N TYR A 7 0.41 8.39 -12.97
CA TYR A 7 1.29 8.25 -14.13
C TYR A 7 0.68 7.37 -15.23
N LEU A 8 0.09 6.23 -14.87
CA LEU A 8 -0.52 5.32 -15.84
C LEU A 8 -1.80 5.91 -16.47
N TYR A 9 -2.56 6.70 -15.71
CA TYR A 9 -3.78 7.34 -16.19
C TYR A 9 -3.48 8.45 -17.23
N ASN A 10 -2.49 9.29 -16.98
CA ASN A 10 -2.11 10.37 -17.90
C ASN A 10 -0.60 10.60 -17.94
N THR A 11 0.10 9.69 -18.61
CA THR A 11 1.56 9.67 -18.72
C THR A 11 2.12 10.97 -19.32
N THR A 12 1.47 11.52 -20.36
CA THR A 12 1.93 12.74 -21.02
C THR A 12 1.87 13.95 -20.09
N ARG A 13 0.75 14.13 -19.37
CA ARG A 13 0.61 15.21 -18.38
C ARG A 13 1.62 15.03 -17.25
N PHE A 14 1.80 13.81 -16.76
CA PHE A 14 2.77 13.51 -15.72
C PHE A 14 4.20 13.87 -16.13
N ILE A 15 4.64 13.44 -17.32
CA ILE A 15 5.99 13.72 -17.85
C ILE A 15 6.18 15.22 -18.11
N SER A 16 5.15 15.92 -18.61
CA SER A 16 5.24 17.36 -18.90
C SER A 16 5.52 18.24 -17.69
N LEU A 17 5.25 17.75 -16.47
CA LEU A 17 5.49 18.47 -15.22
C LEU A 17 6.92 18.32 -14.71
N ASN A 18 7.76 17.51 -15.37
CA ASN A 18 9.18 17.32 -15.04
C ASN A 18 9.42 16.96 -13.57
N LEU A 19 8.52 16.15 -12.97
CA LEU A 19 8.66 15.66 -11.61
C LEU A 19 9.76 14.60 -11.57
N ALA A 20 10.75 14.78 -10.69
CA ALA A 20 11.96 13.96 -10.68
C ALA A 20 11.73 12.55 -10.13
N HIS A 21 10.73 12.37 -9.24
CA HIS A 21 10.51 11.12 -8.52
C HIS A 21 9.02 10.79 -8.37
N LEU A 22 8.67 9.49 -8.49
CA LEU A 22 7.32 8.96 -8.28
C LEU A 22 6.88 8.95 -6.80
N ASP A 23 7.77 9.34 -5.87
CA ASP A 23 7.58 9.26 -4.42
C ASP A 23 7.13 10.58 -3.76
N GLU A 24 7.12 11.70 -4.50
CA GLU A 24 6.63 13.02 -4.06
C GLU A 24 5.10 13.06 -3.87
N SER A 25 4.61 12.25 -2.94
CA SER A 25 3.20 11.99 -2.67
C SER A 25 2.37 13.26 -2.45
N HIS A 26 2.97 14.31 -1.89
CA HIS A 26 2.35 15.61 -1.67
C HIS A 26 2.06 16.38 -2.97
N TYR A 27 2.92 16.26 -3.98
CA TYR A 27 2.71 16.89 -5.29
C TYR A 27 1.66 16.12 -6.10
N PHE A 28 1.68 14.78 -5.99
CA PHE A 28 0.73 13.90 -6.68
C PHE A 28 -0.69 13.96 -6.13
N ALA A 29 -0.84 14.29 -4.83
CA ALA A 29 -2.15 14.49 -4.23
C ALA A 29 -2.97 15.46 -5.08
N ASN A 30 -2.40 16.56 -5.56
CA ASN A 30 -3.15 17.55 -6.34
C ASN A 30 -3.28 17.23 -7.85
N LEU A 31 -2.38 16.42 -8.41
CA LEU A 31 -2.32 16.21 -9.86
C LEU A 31 -3.48 15.36 -10.40
N CYS A 32 -3.80 14.28 -9.69
CA CYS A 32 -4.89 13.36 -10.02
C CYS A 32 -5.99 13.37 -8.96
N ASN A 33 -6.00 14.38 -8.07
CA ASN A 33 -7.07 14.57 -7.10
C ASN A 33 -8.42 14.57 -7.84
N HIS A 34 -9.35 13.78 -7.33
CA HIS A 34 -10.71 13.55 -7.82
C HIS A 34 -10.87 12.69 -9.09
N GLU A 35 -9.79 12.27 -9.75
CA GLU A 35 -9.85 11.47 -10.98
C GLU A 35 -9.53 9.97 -10.78
N ASN A 36 -9.05 9.56 -9.59
CA ASN A 36 -8.84 8.13 -9.27
C ASN A 36 -8.68 7.84 -7.75
N ASP A 37 -9.38 8.60 -6.90
CA ASP A 37 -9.16 8.60 -5.45
C ASP A 37 -10.06 7.68 -4.64
N LEU A 38 -10.65 6.67 -5.26
CA LEU A 38 -11.52 5.74 -4.54
C LEU A 38 -10.70 5.02 -3.48
N VAL A 39 -11.16 5.11 -2.23
CA VAL A 39 -10.42 4.61 -1.07
C VAL A 39 -10.77 3.15 -0.84
N GLU A 40 -12.02 2.76 -1.11
CA GLU A 40 -12.49 1.40 -0.95
C GLU A 40 -13.01 0.81 -2.27
N PRO A 41 -12.74 -0.48 -2.54
CA PRO A 41 -13.34 -1.18 -3.67
C PRO A 41 -14.88 -1.13 -3.66
N ALA A 42 -15.51 -1.07 -2.47
CA ALA A 42 -16.95 -0.89 -2.33
C ALA A 42 -17.46 0.40 -2.99
N GLU A 43 -16.75 1.51 -2.81
CA GLU A 43 -17.10 2.79 -3.45
C GLU A 43 -17.00 2.71 -4.98
N LEU A 44 -16.05 1.92 -5.50
CA LEU A 44 -15.98 1.61 -6.92
C LEU A 44 -17.21 0.78 -7.33
N PHE A 45 -17.52 -0.29 -6.62
CA PHE A 45 -18.68 -1.16 -6.90
C PHE A 45 -20.03 -0.42 -6.91
N ASP A 46 -20.14 0.66 -6.15
CA ASP A 46 -21.35 1.50 -6.11
C ASP A 46 -21.36 2.54 -7.24
N ARG A 47 -20.19 3.02 -7.69
CA ARG A 47 -20.06 3.99 -8.79
C ARG A 47 -20.12 3.37 -10.19
N VAL A 48 -19.60 2.17 -10.36
CA VAL A 48 -19.64 1.44 -11.64
C VAL A 48 -20.54 0.22 -11.53
N ASN A 49 -21.39 0.00 -12.55
CA ASN A 49 -22.29 -1.13 -12.59
C ASN A 49 -21.50 -2.44 -12.40
N ARG A 50 -21.88 -3.28 -11.44
CA ARG A 50 -21.21 -4.56 -11.14
C ARG A 50 -21.08 -5.48 -12.35
N ILE A 51 -21.95 -5.34 -13.36
CA ILE A 51 -21.87 -6.08 -14.62
C ILE A 51 -20.62 -5.65 -15.42
N PHE A 52 -20.30 -4.35 -15.43
CA PHE A 52 -19.14 -3.78 -16.12
C PHE A 52 -17.81 -4.26 -15.53
N LEU A 53 -17.80 -4.58 -14.23
CA LEU A 53 -16.60 -5.02 -13.52
C LEU A 53 -16.26 -6.50 -13.73
N ARG A 54 -17.17 -7.31 -14.27
CA ARG A 54 -16.89 -8.72 -14.59
C ARG A 54 -15.86 -8.85 -15.72
N ASP A 55 -15.80 -7.84 -16.60
CA ASP A 55 -14.85 -7.78 -17.71
C ASP A 55 -13.51 -7.15 -17.29
N TRP A 56 -13.39 -6.67 -16.05
CA TRP A 56 -12.18 -6.05 -15.55
C TRP A 56 -11.22 -7.12 -15.03
N THR A 57 -9.92 -6.87 -15.23
CA THR A 57 -8.87 -7.67 -14.61
C THR A 57 -8.26 -6.88 -13.47
N GLY A 58 -8.47 -7.34 -12.23
CA GLY A 58 -7.83 -6.76 -11.06
C GLY A 58 -6.34 -7.06 -11.06
N LEU A 59 -5.51 -6.06 -10.75
CA LEU A 59 -4.07 -6.27 -10.56
C LEU A 59 -3.75 -6.27 -9.06
N ILE A 60 -3.13 -7.33 -8.57
CA ILE A 60 -2.67 -7.42 -7.18
C ILE A 60 -1.15 -7.54 -7.20
N ILE A 61 -0.46 -6.53 -6.69
CA ILE A 61 0.99 -6.57 -6.54
C ILE A 61 1.29 -7.07 -5.13
N THR A 62 1.96 -8.22 -5.02
CA THR A 62 2.38 -8.79 -3.74
C THR A 62 3.88 -8.60 -3.55
N ARG A 63 4.34 -8.63 -2.29
CA ARG A 63 5.75 -8.59 -1.92
C ARG A 63 5.99 -9.64 -0.84
N ASP A 64 7.22 -10.11 -0.71
CA ASP A 64 7.58 -10.98 0.42
C ASP A 64 7.14 -10.33 1.76
N PRO A 65 6.47 -11.07 2.65
CA PRO A 65 5.94 -10.51 3.89
C PRO A 65 7.01 -9.89 4.80
N ILE A 66 8.21 -10.48 4.85
CA ILE A 66 9.33 -9.99 5.67
C ILE A 66 9.84 -8.68 5.06
N ASP A 67 10.07 -8.65 3.75
CA ASP A 67 10.51 -7.42 3.07
C ASP A 67 9.48 -6.29 3.20
N ARG A 68 8.18 -6.60 3.11
CA ARG A 68 7.12 -5.62 3.31
C ARG A 68 7.16 -5.07 4.73
N PHE A 69 7.27 -5.95 5.73
CA PHE A 69 7.34 -5.55 7.14
C PHE A 69 8.54 -4.64 7.40
N LEU A 70 9.74 -5.03 6.94
CA LEU A 70 10.95 -4.23 7.12
C LEU A 70 10.85 -2.88 6.41
N SER A 71 10.33 -2.86 5.18
CA SER A 71 10.09 -1.62 4.44
C SER A 71 9.16 -0.68 5.19
N ALA A 72 8.06 -1.20 5.74
CA ALA A 72 7.12 -0.42 6.52
C ALA A 72 7.73 0.08 7.84
N PHE A 73 8.55 -0.74 8.52
CA PHE A 73 9.23 -0.36 9.75
C PHE A 73 10.21 0.79 9.52
N ILE A 74 11.00 0.70 8.45
CA ILE A 74 11.93 1.77 8.06
C ILE A 74 11.16 3.05 7.73
N ASP A 75 10.12 2.95 6.91
CA ASP A 75 9.36 4.12 6.47
C ASP A 75 8.61 4.80 7.63
N ILE A 76 7.80 4.04 8.35
CA ILE A 76 6.88 4.58 9.35
C ILE A 76 7.56 4.81 10.70
N CYS A 77 8.34 3.84 11.20
CA CYS A 77 8.91 3.93 12.54
C CYS A 77 10.22 4.71 12.58
N ILE A 78 11.08 4.50 11.57
CA ILE A 78 12.42 5.12 11.54
C ILE A 78 12.37 6.50 10.89
N ASN A 79 11.85 6.62 9.67
CA ASN A 79 11.89 7.88 8.92
C ASN A 79 10.81 8.86 9.42
N ASP A 80 9.55 8.40 9.53
CA ASP A 80 8.45 9.26 9.99
C ASP A 80 8.38 9.41 11.52
N GLY A 81 9.13 8.59 12.27
CA GLY A 81 9.23 8.67 13.72
C GLY A 81 7.96 8.28 14.46
N TYR A 82 7.12 7.40 13.89
CA TYR A 82 5.94 6.89 14.60
C TYR A 82 6.31 6.11 15.86
N PRO A 83 5.43 6.11 16.89
CA PRO A 83 5.69 5.42 18.14
C PRO A 83 5.87 3.91 17.98
N CYS A 84 5.23 3.30 16.96
CA CYS A 84 5.31 1.88 16.66
C CYS A 84 5.13 1.02 17.92
N ASN A 85 3.93 1.11 18.50
CA ASN A 85 3.55 0.48 19.77
C ASN A 85 4.50 0.84 20.93
N GLU A 86 4.90 2.12 21.01
CA GLU A 86 5.87 2.66 21.97
C GLU A 86 7.28 2.02 21.91
N CYS A 87 7.58 1.30 20.83
CA CYS A 87 8.89 0.69 20.60
C CYS A 87 9.82 1.57 19.77
N TYR A 88 9.29 2.59 19.08
CA TYR A 88 10.03 3.50 18.19
C TYR A 88 10.89 2.72 17.20
N THR A 89 12.22 2.86 17.28
CA THR A 89 13.18 2.20 16.37
C THR A 89 13.62 0.80 16.83
N ASN A 90 13.11 0.28 17.95
CA ASN A 90 13.41 -1.07 18.42
C ASN A 90 12.52 -2.11 17.75
N ILE A 91 13.05 -2.74 16.68
CA ILE A 91 12.31 -3.73 15.90
C ILE A 91 11.92 -4.98 16.69
N THR A 92 12.77 -5.44 17.61
CA THR A 92 12.48 -6.64 18.42
C THR A 92 11.31 -6.38 19.36
N CYS A 93 11.29 -5.22 20.02
CA CYS A 93 10.15 -4.76 20.81
C CYS A 93 8.89 -4.73 19.94
N PHE A 94 8.98 -4.09 18.77
CA PHE A 94 7.82 -3.88 17.90
C PHE A 94 7.23 -5.19 17.40
N ILE A 95 8.05 -6.15 16.95
CA ILE A 95 7.56 -7.46 16.50
C ILE A 95 6.74 -8.14 17.61
N ILE A 96 7.22 -8.10 18.85
CA ILE A 96 6.56 -8.76 19.98
C ILE A 96 5.26 -8.03 20.35
N THR A 97 5.32 -6.71 20.55
CA THR A 97 4.16 -5.92 20.99
C THR A 97 3.08 -5.86 19.90
N HIS A 98 3.48 -5.69 18.64
CA HIS A 98 2.56 -5.64 17.51
C HIS A 98 1.88 -6.97 17.25
N TYR A 99 2.58 -8.10 17.41
CA TYR A 99 1.97 -9.41 17.30
C TYR A 99 0.85 -9.61 18.35
N GLU A 100 1.08 -9.22 19.61
CA GLU A 100 0.06 -9.33 20.65
C GLU A 100 -1.14 -8.42 20.39
N GLU A 101 -0.91 -7.18 19.93
CA GLU A 101 -2.01 -6.31 19.52
C GLU A 101 -2.82 -6.89 18.37
N MET A 102 -2.14 -7.45 17.35
CA MET A 102 -2.81 -8.08 16.21
C MET A 102 -3.71 -9.24 16.66
N ARG A 103 -3.31 -10.03 17.65
CA ARG A 103 -4.14 -11.12 18.19
C ARG A 103 -5.43 -10.61 18.83
N ILE A 104 -5.38 -9.43 19.46
CA ILE A 104 -6.54 -8.78 20.05
C ILE A 104 -7.42 -8.18 18.94
N LYS A 105 -6.81 -7.41 18.02
CA LYS A 105 -7.47 -6.69 16.93
C LYS A 105 -8.07 -7.61 15.86
N ALA A 106 -7.57 -8.83 15.70
CA ALA A 106 -8.19 -9.86 14.87
C ALA A 106 -9.66 -10.15 15.26
N LYS A 107 -10.07 -9.81 16.49
CA LYS A 107 -11.44 -9.98 16.99
C LYS A 107 -12.29 -8.71 16.85
N VAL A 108 -11.66 -7.53 16.86
CA VAL A 108 -12.30 -6.22 16.74
C VAL A 108 -11.40 -5.34 15.88
N PRO A 109 -11.68 -5.23 14.57
CA PRO A 109 -10.83 -4.48 13.67
C PRO A 109 -10.92 -2.98 14.00
N ILE A 110 -9.83 -2.45 14.55
CA ILE A 110 -9.55 -1.02 14.63
C ILE A 110 -8.58 -0.72 13.48
N PHE A 111 -8.66 0.49 12.92
CA PHE A 111 -7.87 0.89 11.75
C PHE A 111 -7.22 2.26 11.93
N ASN A 112 -5.89 2.26 12.09
CA ASN A 112 -5.00 3.40 12.11
C ASN A 112 -3.90 3.25 11.03
N ILE A 113 -2.91 4.16 11.02
CA ILE A 113 -1.81 4.16 10.06
C ILE A 113 -0.94 2.92 10.24
N GLU A 114 -0.42 2.65 11.44
CA GLU A 114 0.42 1.48 11.75
C GLU A 114 -0.27 0.18 11.34
N GLU A 115 -1.56 0.02 11.67
CA GLU A 115 -2.33 -1.14 11.26
C GLU A 115 -2.41 -1.29 9.74
N GLY A 116 -2.48 -0.20 8.98
CA GLY A 116 -2.50 -0.24 7.51
C GLY A 116 -1.21 -0.76 6.90
N HIS A 117 -0.09 -0.48 7.54
CA HIS A 117 1.22 -0.87 7.03
C HIS A 117 1.62 -2.28 7.50
N PHE A 118 1.26 -2.67 8.72
CA PHE A 118 1.77 -3.90 9.35
C PHE A 118 0.77 -5.06 9.42
N THR A 119 -0.56 -4.82 9.40
CA THR A 119 -1.54 -5.92 9.42
C THR A 119 -1.59 -6.68 8.08
N PRO A 120 -2.13 -7.92 8.06
CA PRO A 120 -2.33 -8.66 6.83
C PRO A 120 -3.18 -7.87 5.84
N GLN A 121 -2.70 -7.75 4.60
CA GLN A 121 -3.38 -6.91 3.60
C GLN A 121 -4.82 -7.37 3.31
N ASN A 122 -5.13 -8.65 3.53
CA ASN A 122 -6.48 -9.18 3.38
C ASN A 122 -7.48 -8.70 4.46
N TRP A 123 -7.03 -7.98 5.49
CA TRP A 123 -7.90 -7.37 6.51
C TRP A 123 -8.54 -6.07 6.01
N ARG A 124 -7.85 -5.31 5.16
CA ARG A 124 -8.37 -4.10 4.49
C ARG A 124 -8.79 -4.36 3.06
N CYS A 125 -7.92 -4.99 2.28
CA CYS A 125 -8.21 -5.35 0.91
C CYS A 125 -9.02 -6.64 0.93
N ASN A 126 -10.21 -6.67 0.32
CA ASN A 126 -11.00 -7.89 0.19
C ASN A 126 -10.83 -8.46 -1.23
N PRO A 127 -9.71 -9.14 -1.56
CA PRO A 127 -9.44 -9.62 -2.92
C PRO A 127 -10.44 -10.70 -3.37
N LYS A 128 -11.20 -11.31 -2.45
CA LYS A 128 -12.26 -12.28 -2.80
C LYS A 128 -13.37 -11.67 -3.64
N ASN A 129 -13.53 -10.34 -3.60
CA ASN A 129 -14.50 -9.62 -4.41
C ASN A 129 -14.01 -9.38 -5.87
N LEU A 130 -12.75 -9.68 -6.17
CA LEU A 130 -12.21 -9.63 -7.53
C LEU A 130 -12.43 -10.99 -8.19
N THR A 131 -13.39 -11.06 -9.11
CA THR A 131 -13.73 -12.30 -9.84
C THR A 131 -12.69 -12.69 -10.89
N ASN A 132 -11.89 -11.72 -11.34
CA ASN A 132 -10.80 -11.91 -12.28
C ASN A 132 -9.62 -11.06 -11.81
N ALA A 133 -8.50 -11.69 -11.45
CA ALA A 133 -7.33 -11.00 -10.94
C ALA A 133 -6.02 -11.65 -11.37
N VAL A 134 -5.03 -10.81 -11.67
CA VAL A 134 -3.63 -11.18 -11.91
C VAL A 134 -2.81 -10.79 -10.70
N VAL A 135 -2.13 -11.77 -10.10
CA VAL A 135 -1.22 -11.55 -8.98
C VAL A 135 0.20 -11.44 -9.52
N ILE A 136 0.84 -10.29 -9.30
CA ILE A 136 2.23 -10.03 -9.68
C ILE A 136 3.08 -10.07 -8.41
N PRO A 137 3.92 -11.10 -8.21
CA PRO A 137 4.89 -11.11 -7.12
C PRO A 137 6.05 -10.17 -7.45
N TYR A 138 6.20 -9.14 -6.62
CA TYR A 138 7.39 -8.31 -6.59
C TYR A 138 8.43 -8.98 -5.69
N SER A 139 9.58 -9.30 -6.27
CA SER A 139 10.78 -9.69 -5.54
C SER A 139 11.89 -8.72 -5.89
N HIS A 140 12.66 -8.29 -4.89
CA HIS A 140 13.96 -7.66 -5.13
C HIS A 140 14.89 -8.69 -5.77
N LYS A 141 14.89 -8.80 -7.09
CA LYS A 141 16.02 -9.39 -7.80
C LYS A 141 17.04 -8.26 -7.98
N ASP A 142 18.23 -8.46 -7.41
CA ASP A 142 19.44 -7.65 -7.60
C ASP A 142 19.62 -6.38 -6.72
N VAL A 143 19.58 -6.53 -5.38
CA VAL A 143 20.30 -5.62 -4.45
C VAL A 143 21.65 -6.26 -4.07
N GLY A 144 22.36 -6.79 -5.06
CA GLY A 144 23.66 -7.48 -4.93
C GLY A 144 24.84 -6.74 -5.57
N GLN A 145 24.64 -5.51 -6.05
CA GLN A 145 25.71 -4.64 -6.56
C GLN A 145 25.43 -3.16 -6.23
N LEU A 146 25.44 -2.83 -4.94
CA LEU A 146 25.87 -1.51 -4.50
C LEU A 146 27.23 -1.72 -3.84
N GLN A 147 28.27 -1.68 -4.66
CA GLN A 147 29.64 -1.51 -4.17
C GLN A 147 29.72 -0.10 -3.60
N LEU A 148 29.80 -0.01 -2.27
CA LEU A 148 30.52 1.07 -1.58
C LEU A 148 32.01 0.70 -1.53
#